data_AF-A0AA42EM53-F1
#
_entry.id   AF-A0AA42EM53-F1
#
_cell.length_a   1.000
_cell.length_b   1.000
_cell.length_c   1.000
_cell.angle_alpha   90.00
_cell.angle_beta   90.00
_cell.angle_gamma   90.00
#
_symmetry.space_group_name_H-M   'P 1'
#
loop_
_entity.id
_entity.type
_entity.pdbx_description
1 polymer ?
#
loop_
_entity_poly.entity_id
_entity_poly.type
_entity_poly.pdbx_seq_one_letter_code
_entity_poly.pdbx_strand_id
1 'polypeptide(L)'
;ISADIRRSHINKEFSSKNIKFEFFDAFQPLGKENIIENILPQLNKNTVLTVGEKGCLISHLLLWQKCIDEDMPYISIFEDDVILSEDAEYFLNDYSWISGSMIKQDNFIVRFETFLMPVISEKAQNIAPINGRNICILKSKHYGTAGYIISKNAINYLLRLIKSLEAEDIKPIDQIIFNQLLSD
;
A
#
# COMPACT_ATOMS: atom_id res chain seq x y z
N ILE A 1 13.23 -3.97 18.18
CA ILE A 1 14.16 -4.40 17.09
C ILE A 1 14.75 -3.13 16.48
N SER A 2 16.06 -3.06 16.20
CA SER A 2 16.68 -1.84 15.62
C SER A 2 16.37 -1.70 14.13
N ALA A 3 16.54 -0.50 13.57
CA ALA A 3 16.36 -0.25 12.14
C ALA A 3 17.29 -1.11 11.26
N ASP A 4 18.54 -1.34 11.70
CA ASP A 4 19.50 -2.17 10.97
C ASP A 4 19.06 -3.63 10.87
N ILE A 5 18.47 -4.17 11.95
CA ILE A 5 17.95 -5.53 11.95
C ILE A 5 16.77 -5.65 10.97
N ARG A 6 15.86 -4.66 10.94
CA ARG A 6 14.73 -4.65 10.00
C ARG A 6 15.18 -4.53 8.53
N ARG A 7 16.17 -3.67 8.26
CA ARG A 7 16.79 -3.58 6.92
C ARG A 7 17.47 -4.88 6.50
N SER A 8 18.19 -5.52 7.40
CA SER A 8 18.81 -6.82 7.13
C SER A 8 17.77 -7.90 6.88
N HIS A 9 16.66 -7.89 7.62
CA HIS A 9 15.54 -8.80 7.43
C HIS A 9 14.93 -8.66 6.04
N ILE A 10 14.46 -7.46 5.67
CA ILE A 10 13.80 -7.25 4.37
C ILE A 10 14.74 -7.51 3.19
N ASN A 11 16.03 -7.14 3.33
CA ASN A 11 17.03 -7.44 2.30
C ASN A 11 17.21 -8.95 2.10
N LYS A 12 17.23 -9.73 3.20
CA LYS A 12 17.31 -11.18 3.12
C LYS A 12 16.06 -11.78 2.49
N GLU A 13 14.87 -11.35 2.92
CA GLU A 13 13.59 -11.87 2.40
C GLU A 13 13.49 -11.69 0.89
N PHE A 14 13.71 -10.46 0.38
CA PHE A 14 13.60 -10.16 -1.04
C PHE A 14 14.74 -10.75 -1.87
N SER A 15 15.99 -10.65 -1.39
CA SER A 15 17.15 -11.17 -2.13
C SER A 15 17.13 -12.69 -2.24
N SER A 16 16.62 -13.41 -1.23
CA SER A 16 16.49 -14.88 -1.30
C SER A 16 15.60 -15.36 -2.44
N LYS A 17 14.73 -14.49 -2.96
CA LYS A 17 13.79 -14.72 -4.06
C LYS A 17 14.16 -13.98 -5.33
N ASN A 18 15.34 -13.34 -5.36
CA ASN A 18 15.78 -12.48 -6.46
C ASN A 18 14.77 -11.38 -6.82
N ILE A 19 14.02 -10.86 -5.84
CA ILE A 19 13.06 -9.78 -6.05
C ILE A 19 13.81 -8.46 -5.90
N LYS A 20 13.76 -7.61 -6.93
CA LYS A 20 14.36 -6.28 -6.90
C LYS A 20 13.48 -5.33 -6.09
N PHE A 21 14.10 -4.51 -5.26
CA PHE A 21 13.40 -3.49 -4.49
C PHE A 21 14.33 -2.31 -4.20
N GLU A 22 13.73 -1.18 -3.83
CA GLU A 22 14.43 0.01 -3.35
C GLU A 22 13.98 0.33 -1.94
N PHE A 23 14.94 0.73 -1.09
CA PHE A 23 14.61 1.21 0.24
C PHE A 23 14.01 2.61 0.18
N PHE A 24 12.98 2.83 0.99
CA PHE A 24 12.44 4.15 1.28
C PHE A 24 12.54 4.43 2.77
N ASP A 25 13.10 5.58 3.13
CA ASP A 25 13.23 6.00 4.51
C ASP A 25 11.89 6.57 4.98
N ALA A 26 11.25 5.87 5.92
CA ALA A 26 9.97 6.29 6.48
C ALA A 26 10.03 7.74 7.02
N PHE A 27 9.01 8.50 6.71
CA PHE A 27 8.89 9.88 7.14
C PHE A 27 8.72 9.96 8.67
N GLN A 28 9.61 10.71 9.31
CA GLN A 28 9.57 11.00 10.74
C GLN A 28 8.92 12.37 10.97
N PRO A 29 7.68 12.46 11.51
CA PRO A 29 6.93 13.72 11.55
C PRO A 29 7.44 14.78 12.54
N LEU A 30 8.15 14.36 13.59
CA LEU A 30 8.55 15.24 14.69
C LEU A 30 9.42 16.40 14.18
N GLY A 31 8.95 17.64 14.34
CA GLY A 31 9.66 18.85 13.91
C GLY A 31 9.65 19.09 12.39
N LYS A 32 8.75 18.43 11.65
CA LYS A 32 8.60 18.56 10.19
C LYS A 32 7.21 19.05 9.77
N GLU A 33 6.59 19.87 10.61
CA GLU A 33 5.24 20.41 10.41
C GLU A 33 5.14 21.19 9.08
N ASN A 34 6.20 21.89 8.68
CA ASN A 34 6.29 22.60 7.40
C ASN A 34 6.24 21.67 6.19
N ILE A 35 6.80 20.46 6.28
CA ILE A 35 6.75 19.47 5.21
C ILE A 35 5.36 18.86 5.13
N ILE A 36 4.76 18.56 6.29
CA ILE A 36 3.38 18.07 6.37
C ILE A 36 2.42 19.11 5.76
N GLU A 37 2.63 20.40 6.05
CA GLU A 37 1.83 21.50 5.49
C GLU A 37 1.82 21.48 3.96
N ASN A 38 2.95 21.16 3.32
CA ASN A 38 3.03 21.12 1.86
C ASN A 38 2.38 19.87 1.25
N ILE A 39 2.34 18.75 1.98
CA ILE A 39 1.83 17.46 1.48
C ILE A 39 0.33 17.31 1.76
N LEU A 40 -0.07 17.53 3.01
CA LEU A 40 -1.42 17.37 3.52
C LEU A 40 -1.66 18.33 4.71
N PRO A 41 -1.97 19.62 4.45
CA PRO A 41 -2.09 20.66 5.48
C PRO A 41 -3.01 20.29 6.64
N GLN A 42 -4.12 19.60 6.35
CA GLN A 42 -5.11 19.20 7.35
C GLN A 42 -4.52 18.28 8.42
N LEU A 43 -3.47 17.53 8.11
CA LEU A 43 -2.83 16.58 9.03
C LEU A 43 -2.10 17.27 10.20
N ASN A 44 -1.66 18.52 10.03
CA ASN A 44 -1.07 19.31 11.11
C ASN A 44 -2.11 19.60 12.21
N LYS A 45 -3.39 19.73 11.84
CA LYS A 45 -4.50 19.98 12.77
C LYS A 45 -5.15 18.70 13.31
N ASN A 46 -4.87 17.56 12.68
CA ASN A 46 -5.41 16.27 13.11
C ASN A 46 -4.87 15.90 14.51
N THR A 47 -5.77 15.69 15.46
CA THR A 47 -5.47 15.28 16.84
C THR A 47 -5.77 13.80 17.10
N VAL A 48 -6.28 13.09 16.09
CA VAL A 48 -6.74 11.70 16.18
C VAL A 48 -5.59 10.71 15.95
N LEU A 49 -4.74 10.98 14.95
CA LEU A 49 -3.62 10.11 14.58
C LEU A 49 -2.43 10.32 15.51
N THR A 50 -1.84 9.22 15.93
CA THR A 50 -0.54 9.20 16.59
C THR A 50 0.56 9.71 15.66
N VAL A 51 1.69 10.13 16.23
CA VAL A 51 2.87 10.55 15.45
C VAL A 51 3.34 9.42 14.51
N GLY A 52 3.25 8.16 14.95
CA GLY A 52 3.57 7.00 14.11
C GLY A 52 2.64 6.87 12.90
N GLU A 53 1.32 6.96 13.11
CA GLU A 53 0.33 6.87 12.03
C GLU A 53 0.45 8.03 11.04
N LYS A 54 0.75 9.25 11.51
CA LYS A 54 1.07 10.38 10.62
C LYS A 54 2.30 10.11 9.76
N GLY A 55 3.34 9.54 10.37
CA GLY A 55 4.58 9.15 9.66
C GLY A 55 4.33 8.10 8.60
N CYS A 56 3.55 7.07 8.95
CA CYS A 56 3.11 6.04 8.02
C CYS A 56 2.32 6.65 6.85
N LEU A 57 1.25 7.40 7.14
CA LEU A 57 0.43 8.07 6.11
C LEU A 57 1.28 8.90 5.15
N ILE A 58 2.12 9.81 5.66
CA ILE A 58 2.98 10.65 4.80
C ILE A 58 3.98 9.82 3.99
N SER A 59 4.52 8.74 4.55
CA SER A 59 5.42 7.83 3.81
C SER A 59 4.74 7.21 2.59
N HIS A 60 3.50 6.73 2.75
CA HIS A 60 2.72 6.20 1.63
C HIS A 60 2.38 7.30 0.61
N LEU A 61 1.98 8.49 1.05
CA LEU A 61 1.69 9.62 0.15
C LEU A 61 2.93 10.04 -0.66
N LEU A 62 4.13 10.01 -0.07
CA LEU A 62 5.39 10.31 -0.76
C LEU A 62 5.74 9.25 -1.81
N LEU A 63 5.58 7.96 -1.48
CA LEU A 63 5.76 6.86 -2.44
C LEU A 63 4.75 6.92 -3.59
N TRP A 64 3.51 7.31 -3.29
CA TRP A 64 2.47 7.55 -4.28
C TRP A 64 2.80 8.72 -5.20
N GLN A 65 3.31 9.82 -4.64
CA GLN A 65 3.76 10.96 -5.43
C GLN A 65 4.95 10.57 -6.33
N LYS A 66 5.92 9.80 -5.83
CA LYS A 66 7.01 9.23 -6.64
C LYS A 66 6.48 8.41 -7.83
N CYS A 67 5.46 7.57 -7.60
CA CYS A 67 4.79 6.81 -8.67
C CYS A 67 4.23 7.71 -9.78
N ILE A 68 3.63 8.86 -9.41
CA ILE A 68 3.12 9.83 -10.37
C ILE A 68 4.26 10.56 -11.09
N ASP A 69 5.23 11.07 -10.33
CA ASP A 69 6.32 11.91 -10.84
C ASP A 69 7.23 11.16 -11.82
N GLU A 70 7.42 9.86 -11.60
CA GLU A 70 8.21 8.98 -12.47
C GLU A 70 7.38 8.28 -13.54
N ASP A 71 6.11 8.68 -13.70
CA ASP A 71 5.16 8.16 -14.69
C ASP A 71 4.96 6.63 -14.65
N MET A 72 5.15 6.01 -13.47
CA MET A 72 4.99 4.57 -13.29
C MET A 72 3.51 4.17 -13.44
N PRO A 73 3.19 3.04 -14.10
CA PRO A 73 1.80 2.59 -14.23
C PRO A 73 1.21 2.15 -12.88
N TYR A 74 2.04 1.61 -12.00
CA TYR A 74 1.72 1.16 -10.65
C TYR A 74 3.02 1.07 -9.84
N ILE A 75 2.88 1.03 -8.51
CA ILE A 75 3.99 0.83 -7.57
C ILE A 75 3.64 -0.31 -6.60
N SER A 76 4.63 -1.13 -6.25
CA SER A 76 4.54 -2.12 -5.17
C SER A 76 5.16 -1.53 -3.90
N ILE A 77 4.45 -1.56 -2.78
CA ILE A 77 4.90 -1.02 -1.50
C ILE A 77 4.85 -2.14 -0.46
N PHE A 78 5.95 -2.30 0.27
CA PHE A 78 6.10 -3.29 1.34
C PHE A 78 6.71 -2.65 2.58
N GLU A 79 6.19 -3.02 3.75
CA GLU A 79 6.77 -2.66 5.05
C GLU A 79 7.97 -3.56 5.37
N ASP A 80 8.79 -3.15 6.35
CA ASP A 80 10.09 -3.76 6.59
C ASP A 80 10.07 -5.01 7.49
N ASP A 81 8.88 -5.45 7.90
CA ASP A 81 8.64 -6.62 8.75
C ASP A 81 7.88 -7.75 8.05
N VAL A 82 7.66 -7.64 6.72
CA VAL A 82 6.99 -8.69 5.95
C VAL A 82 7.80 -9.99 5.87
N ILE A 83 7.09 -11.10 5.74
CA ILE A 83 7.64 -12.40 5.36
C ILE A 83 6.99 -12.79 4.05
N LEU A 84 7.80 -13.13 3.05
CA LEU A 84 7.29 -13.44 1.71
C LEU A 84 6.96 -14.93 1.57
N SER A 85 5.86 -15.24 0.85
CA SER A 85 5.53 -16.64 0.54
C SER A 85 6.60 -17.28 -0.35
N GLU A 86 6.65 -18.63 -0.35
CA GLU A 86 7.68 -19.38 -1.05
C GLU A 86 7.83 -18.99 -2.54
N ASP A 87 6.71 -18.67 -3.19
CA ASP A 87 6.51 -18.32 -4.60
C ASP A 87 6.27 -16.82 -4.87
N ALA A 88 6.63 -15.93 -3.95
CA ALA A 88 6.35 -14.49 -4.08
C ALA A 88 6.98 -13.85 -5.33
N GLU A 89 8.10 -14.37 -5.80
CA GLU A 89 8.78 -13.93 -7.01
C GLU A 89 7.92 -14.01 -8.27
N TYR A 90 6.98 -14.96 -8.34
CA TYR A 90 6.05 -15.06 -9.48
C TYR A 90 5.16 -13.83 -9.61
N PHE A 91 4.87 -13.15 -8.51
CA PHE A 91 3.99 -11.99 -8.48
C PHE A 91 4.75 -10.66 -8.51
N LEU A 92 6.03 -10.67 -8.11
CA LEU A 92 6.84 -9.46 -7.88
C LEU A 92 8.01 -9.28 -8.84
N ASN A 93 8.37 -10.30 -9.63
CA ASN A 93 9.36 -10.16 -10.72
C ASN A 93 8.72 -10.05 -12.11
N ASP A 94 7.51 -10.57 -12.29
CA ASP A 94 6.73 -10.41 -13.50
C ASP A 94 5.34 -9.88 -13.15
N TYR A 95 4.97 -8.76 -13.75
CA TYR A 95 3.68 -8.11 -13.56
C TYR A 95 2.73 -8.32 -14.76
N SER A 96 3.10 -9.19 -15.70
CA SER A 96 2.25 -9.56 -16.85
C SER A 96 0.87 -10.07 -16.41
N TRP A 97 0.79 -10.71 -15.25
CA TRP A 97 -0.44 -11.18 -14.64
C TRP A 97 -1.44 -10.06 -14.31
N ILE A 98 -0.96 -8.84 -14.06
CA ILE A 98 -1.83 -7.65 -13.91
C ILE A 98 -2.44 -7.29 -15.25
N SER A 99 -1.61 -7.19 -16.29
CA SER A 99 -2.06 -6.79 -17.63
C SER A 99 -2.94 -7.84 -18.34
N GLY A 100 -2.75 -9.12 -18.03
CA GLY A 100 -3.47 -10.24 -18.64
C GLY A 100 -4.76 -10.64 -17.92
N SER A 101 -4.95 -10.21 -16.67
CA SER A 101 -6.19 -10.39 -15.92
C SER A 101 -7.10 -9.17 -16.10
N MET A 102 -8.41 -9.30 -15.81
CA MET A 102 -9.39 -8.20 -15.95
C MET A 102 -9.16 -6.99 -15.03
N ILE A 103 -7.94 -6.75 -14.52
CA ILE A 103 -7.44 -5.46 -14.07
C ILE A 103 -7.27 -4.51 -15.29
N LYS A 104 -8.27 -4.48 -16.16
CA LYS A 104 -8.44 -3.51 -17.25
C LYS A 104 -9.12 -2.23 -16.78
N GLN A 105 -9.63 -2.22 -15.55
CA GLN A 105 -9.87 -0.95 -14.88
C GLN A 105 -8.51 -0.47 -14.41
N ASP A 106 -8.06 0.66 -14.95
CA ASP A 106 -6.78 1.26 -14.58
C ASP A 106 -6.71 1.64 -13.09
N ASN A 107 -7.80 1.50 -12.32
CA ASN A 107 -7.93 1.82 -10.92
C ASN A 107 -8.01 0.53 -10.08
N PHE A 108 -6.90 0.14 -9.46
CA PHE A 108 -6.87 -1.07 -8.65
C PHE A 108 -5.87 -0.98 -7.49
N ILE A 109 -6.12 -1.83 -6.50
CA ILE A 109 -5.22 -2.13 -5.39
C ILE A 109 -5.21 -3.65 -5.20
N VAL A 110 -4.03 -4.28 -5.32
CA VAL A 110 -3.86 -5.70 -5.03
C VAL A 110 -3.10 -5.83 -3.72
N ARG A 111 -3.74 -6.46 -2.74
CA ARG A 111 -3.17 -6.67 -1.41
C ARG A 111 -2.51 -8.04 -1.31
N PHE A 112 -1.32 -8.11 -0.72
CA PHE A 112 -0.56 -9.35 -0.49
C PHE A 112 -0.55 -9.81 0.97
N GLU A 113 -0.94 -8.93 1.88
CA GLU A 113 -0.92 -9.19 3.32
C GLU A 113 -2.08 -10.09 3.78
N THR A 114 -1.79 -10.93 4.79
CA THR A 114 -2.79 -11.69 5.55
C THR A 114 -2.43 -11.74 7.02
N PHE A 115 -3.43 -11.63 7.90
CA PHE A 115 -3.29 -11.86 9.34
C PHE A 115 -3.87 -13.22 9.77
N LEU A 116 -4.14 -14.11 8.81
CA LEU A 116 -4.90 -15.35 9.02
C LEU A 116 -6.29 -15.09 9.67
N MET A 117 -6.79 -13.87 9.54
CA MET A 117 -8.12 -13.48 10.00
C MET A 117 -9.15 -13.81 8.92
N PRO A 118 -10.33 -14.35 9.29
CA PRO A 118 -11.41 -14.58 8.34
C PRO A 118 -11.86 -13.27 7.70
N VAL A 119 -11.99 -13.27 6.38
CA VAL A 119 -12.51 -12.14 5.60
C VAL A 119 -13.60 -12.60 4.65
N ILE A 120 -14.55 -11.71 4.39
CA ILE A 120 -15.53 -11.89 3.32
C ILE A 120 -14.85 -11.48 2.02
N SER A 121 -14.75 -12.43 1.10
CA SER A 121 -14.22 -12.18 -0.24
C SER A 121 -15.05 -12.94 -1.27
N GLU A 122 -15.07 -12.39 -2.48
CA GLU A 122 -15.75 -12.98 -3.62
C GLU A 122 -14.70 -13.29 -4.69
N LYS A 123 -14.69 -14.51 -5.23
CA LYS A 123 -13.77 -14.84 -6.32
C LYS A 123 -14.07 -13.92 -7.52
N ALA A 124 -13.04 -13.27 -8.04
CA ALA A 124 -13.17 -12.42 -9.21
C ALA A 124 -13.63 -13.28 -10.40
N GLN A 125 -14.74 -12.89 -11.02
CA GLN A 125 -15.28 -13.58 -12.18
C GLN A 125 -14.39 -13.35 -13.40
N ASN A 126 -14.28 -14.37 -14.26
CA ASN A 126 -13.51 -14.32 -15.50
C ASN A 126 -12.01 -14.02 -15.34
N ILE A 127 -11.45 -14.22 -14.14
CA ILE A 127 -10.01 -14.20 -13.89
C ILE A 127 -9.55 -15.64 -13.61
N ALA A 128 -8.68 -16.16 -14.47
CA ALA A 128 -8.05 -17.45 -14.25
C ALA A 128 -7.11 -17.39 -13.04
N PRO A 129 -6.93 -18.50 -12.29
CA PRO A 129 -5.94 -18.54 -11.22
C PRO A 129 -4.54 -18.17 -11.72
N ILE A 130 -3.83 -17.37 -10.93
CA ILE A 130 -2.47 -16.91 -11.22
C ILE A 130 -1.55 -17.69 -10.30
N ASN A 131 -0.64 -18.48 -10.87
CA ASN A 131 0.22 -19.41 -10.12
C ASN A 131 -0.58 -20.29 -9.12
N GLY A 132 -1.74 -20.80 -9.54
CA GLY A 132 -2.62 -21.61 -8.68
C GLY A 132 -3.42 -20.83 -7.63
N ARG A 133 -3.26 -19.51 -7.53
CA ARG A 133 -3.99 -18.65 -6.59
C ARG A 133 -5.18 -17.98 -7.26
N ASN A 134 -6.34 -18.01 -6.60
CA ASN A 134 -7.50 -17.26 -7.06
C ASN A 134 -7.32 -15.77 -6.72
N ILE A 135 -7.72 -14.89 -7.63
CA ILE A 135 -7.90 -13.48 -7.31
C ILE A 135 -9.29 -13.31 -6.71
N CYS A 136 -9.36 -12.70 -5.54
CA CYS A 136 -10.60 -12.45 -4.82
C CYS A 136 -10.78 -10.94 -4.59
N ILE A 137 -12.02 -10.48 -4.76
CA ILE A 137 -12.46 -9.13 -4.42
C ILE A 137 -12.76 -9.13 -2.92
N LEU A 138 -12.08 -8.27 -2.17
CA LEU A 138 -12.33 -8.09 -0.75
C LEU A 138 -13.67 -7.38 -0.54
N LYS A 139 -14.53 -7.91 0.34
CA LYS A 139 -15.89 -7.39 0.62
C LYS A 139 -16.11 -7.00 2.09
N SER A 140 -15.13 -7.24 2.95
CA SER A 140 -15.16 -6.85 4.35
C SER A 140 -13.91 -6.08 4.72
N LYS A 141 -14.02 -5.26 5.77
CA LYS A 141 -12.90 -4.53 6.36
C LYS A 141 -11.72 -5.46 6.65
N HIS A 142 -10.53 -5.00 6.32
CA HIS A 142 -9.29 -5.62 6.74
C HIS A 142 -8.27 -4.53 7.04
N TYR A 143 -7.55 -4.67 8.15
CA TYR A 143 -6.49 -3.73 8.53
C TYR A 143 -5.16 -4.15 7.92
N GLY A 144 -4.22 -3.19 7.87
CA GLY A 144 -2.83 -3.40 7.44
C GLY A 144 -2.52 -2.97 6.01
N THR A 145 -1.27 -2.53 5.83
CA THR A 145 -0.66 -2.10 4.56
C THR A 145 0.68 -2.77 4.31
N ALA A 146 0.95 -3.90 4.98
CA ALA A 146 2.28 -4.51 4.98
C ALA A 146 2.81 -4.85 3.58
N GLY A 147 1.92 -5.15 2.62
CA GLY A 147 2.30 -5.35 1.23
C GLY A 147 1.14 -5.18 0.25
N TYR A 148 1.30 -4.31 -0.74
CA TYR A 148 0.30 -4.12 -1.80
C TYR A 148 0.89 -3.52 -3.09
N ILE A 149 0.16 -3.68 -4.19
CA ILE A 149 0.36 -2.94 -5.44
C ILE A 149 -0.80 -1.97 -5.60
N ILE A 150 -0.51 -0.75 -6.05
CA ILE A 150 -1.52 0.26 -6.36
C ILE A 150 -1.23 0.90 -7.72
N SER A 151 -2.28 1.09 -8.52
CA SER A 151 -2.18 1.76 -9.82
C SER A 151 -2.11 3.28 -9.71
N LYS A 152 -1.48 3.93 -10.70
CA LYS A 152 -1.41 5.40 -10.77
C LYS A 152 -2.80 6.05 -10.76
N ASN A 153 -3.81 5.45 -11.39
CA ASN A 153 -5.16 6.02 -11.38
C ASN A 153 -5.84 5.84 -10.01
N ALA A 154 -5.60 4.73 -9.31
CA ALA A 154 -6.03 4.56 -7.93
C ALA A 154 -5.39 5.58 -6.99
N ILE A 155 -4.08 5.81 -7.15
CA ILE A 155 -3.35 6.86 -6.43
C ILE A 155 -4.01 8.22 -6.68
N ASN A 156 -4.21 8.61 -7.94
CA ASN A 156 -4.81 9.90 -8.28
C ASN A 156 -6.21 10.08 -7.68
N TYR A 157 -7.02 9.01 -7.66
CA TYR A 157 -8.33 9.03 -7.00
C TYR A 157 -8.19 9.22 -5.48
N LEU A 158 -7.36 8.41 -4.83
CA LEU A 158 -7.15 8.47 -3.38
C LEU A 158 -6.53 9.78 -2.91
N LEU A 159 -5.56 10.34 -3.64
CA LEU A 159 -4.99 11.64 -3.31
C LEU A 159 -6.04 12.76 -3.36
N ARG A 160 -6.96 12.75 -4.32
CA ARG A 160 -8.07 13.70 -4.36
C ARG A 160 -9.02 13.52 -3.18
N LEU A 161 -9.37 12.27 -2.86
CA LEU A 161 -10.22 11.95 -1.71
C LEU A 161 -9.59 12.45 -0.42
N ILE A 162 -8.34 12.06 -0.14
CA ILE A 162 -7.62 12.42 1.09
C ILE A 162 -7.48 13.94 1.23
N LYS A 163 -7.15 14.66 0.15
CA LYS A 163 -7.03 16.13 0.17
C LYS A 163 -8.36 16.85 0.41
N SER A 164 -9.49 16.17 0.19
CA SER A 164 -10.83 16.71 0.45
C SER A 164 -11.37 16.44 1.85
N LEU A 165 -10.67 15.62 2.64
CA LEU A 165 -11.06 15.31 4.02
C LEU A 165 -10.74 16.48 4.96
N GLU A 166 -11.61 16.69 5.93
CA GLU A 166 -11.32 17.55 7.07
C GLU A 166 -10.34 16.88 8.03
N ALA A 167 -9.72 17.69 8.89
CA ALA A 167 -8.66 17.23 9.78
C ALA A 167 -9.10 16.07 10.67
N GLU A 168 -10.33 16.05 11.18
CA GLU A 168 -10.84 15.00 12.08
C GLU A 168 -11.18 13.70 11.34
N ASP A 169 -11.42 13.78 10.02
CA ASP A 169 -11.83 12.65 9.19
C ASP A 169 -10.66 11.89 8.57
N ILE A 170 -9.46 12.44 8.64
CA ILE A 170 -8.24 11.74 8.21
C ILE A 170 -7.98 10.57 9.15
N LYS A 171 -7.94 9.37 8.58
CA LYS A 171 -7.69 8.10 9.28
C LYS A 171 -6.31 7.54 8.96
N PRO A 172 -5.83 6.53 9.69
CA PRO A 172 -4.67 5.74 9.28
C PRO A 172 -4.82 5.22 7.84
N ILE A 173 -3.70 5.10 7.13
CA ILE A 173 -3.68 4.81 5.69
C ILE A 173 -4.36 3.48 5.34
N ASP A 174 -4.20 2.46 6.18
CA ASP A 174 -4.83 1.16 6.00
C ASP A 174 -6.35 1.24 6.08
N GLN A 175 -6.91 2.09 6.95
CA GLN A 175 -8.34 2.34 7.00
C GLN A 175 -8.85 3.10 5.78
N ILE A 176 -8.06 4.05 5.25
CA ILE A 176 -8.44 4.77 4.03
C ILE A 176 -8.52 3.78 2.86
N ILE A 177 -7.50 2.92 2.70
CA ILE A 177 -7.39 2.01 1.57
C ILE A 177 -8.33 0.80 1.67
N PHE A 178 -8.41 0.14 2.84
CA PHE A 178 -9.04 -1.18 2.98
C PHE A 178 -10.29 -1.21 3.88
N ASN A 179 -10.83 -0.04 4.23
CA ASN A 179 -12.08 0.07 4.99
C ASN A 179 -13.03 1.10 4.37
N GLN A 180 -12.60 2.35 4.14
CA GLN A 180 -13.46 3.39 3.57
C GLN A 180 -13.88 3.06 2.14
N LEU A 181 -12.97 2.64 1.26
CA LEU A 181 -13.29 2.25 -0.12
C LEU A 181 -14.23 1.04 -0.28
N LEU A 182 -14.40 0.24 0.77
CA LEU A 182 -15.32 -0.90 0.77
C LEU A 182 -16.74 -0.53 1.21
N SER A 183 -16.91 0.67 1.77
CA SER A 183 -18.16 1.14 2.38
C SER A 183 -18.94 2.12 1.48
N ASP A 184 -18.34 2.54 0.35
CA ASP A 184 -18.94 3.37 -0.71
C ASP A 184 -19.35 2.50 -1.92
#